data_AF-A0A484ZWI8-F1
#
_entry.id   AF-A0A484ZWI8-F1
#
_cell.length_a   1.000
_cell.length_b   1.000
_cell.length_c   1.000
_cell.angle_alpha   90.00
_cell.angle_beta   90.00
_cell.angle_gamma   90.00
#
_symmetry.space_group_name_H-M   'P 1'
#
loop_
_entity.id
_entity.type
_entity.pdbx_description
1 polymer ?
#
loop_
_entity_poly.entity_id
_entity_poly.type
_entity_poly.pdbx_seq_one_letter_code
_entity_poly.pdbx_strand_id
1 'polypeptide(L)'
;MALGDYPVMIDSGFRRGSDILKALALGARAVFIGRPFNYAAAVAGQAGVLHAVRLLRDEVDRDMAMLGVTHVDQLNPTMLILRQGQLSR
;
A
#
# COMPACT_ATOMS: atom_id res chain seq x y z
N MET A 1 3.85 10.56 -12.15
CA MET A 1 2.73 10.49 -13.11
C MET A 1 2.82 9.11 -13.76
N ALA A 2 1.76 8.31 -13.69
CA ALA A 2 1.68 7.05 -14.43
C ALA A 2 1.94 7.31 -15.92
N LEU A 3 2.40 6.30 -16.66
CA LEU A 3 2.64 6.37 -18.11
C LEU A 3 1.32 6.63 -18.86
N GLY A 4 0.80 7.87 -18.87
CA GLY A 4 -0.51 8.18 -19.46
C GLY A 4 -1.66 7.40 -18.79
N ASP A 5 -2.53 6.79 -19.60
CA ASP A 5 -3.74 6.07 -19.15
C ASP A 5 -3.48 4.61 -18.73
N TYR A 6 -2.23 4.14 -18.72
CA TYR A 6 -1.94 2.76 -18.37
C TYR A 6 -1.94 2.55 -16.84
N PRO A 7 -2.61 1.51 -16.32
CA PRO A 7 -2.60 1.21 -14.90
C PRO A 7 -1.20 0.76 -14.47
N VAL A 8 -0.60 1.51 -13.55
CA VAL A 8 0.67 1.14 -12.92
C VAL A 8 0.37 0.30 -11.68
N MET A 9 0.90 -0.92 -11.62
CA MET A 9 0.83 -1.76 -10.43
C MET A 9 2.25 -2.00 -9.90
N ILE A 10 2.41 -2.12 -8.58
CA ILE A 10 3.74 -2.18 -7.96
C ILE A 10 3.82 -3.23 -6.84
N ASP A 11 4.97 -3.86 -6.71
CA ASP A 11 5.36 -4.72 -5.59
C ASP A 11 6.80 -4.36 -5.19
N SER A 12 7.37 -5.08 -4.25
CA SER A 12 8.73 -5.00 -3.69
C SER A 12 8.78 -4.21 -2.39
N GLY A 13 8.35 -4.88 -1.31
CA GLY A 13 8.68 -4.44 0.06
C GLY A 13 7.53 -3.87 0.89
N PHE A 14 6.30 -3.87 0.38
CA PHE A 14 5.11 -3.41 1.12
C PHE A 14 4.83 -4.26 2.37
N ARG A 15 4.83 -3.65 3.56
CA ARG A 15 4.60 -4.35 4.84
C ARG A 15 3.54 -3.70 5.72
N ARG A 16 3.22 -2.43 5.46
CA ARG A 16 2.30 -1.60 6.25
C ARG A 16 1.21 -1.01 5.38
N GLY A 17 0.06 -0.71 5.97
CA GLY A 17 -1.00 0.09 5.34
C GLY A 17 -0.47 1.40 4.75
N SER A 18 0.33 2.14 5.51
CA SER A 18 0.94 3.39 5.01
C SER A 18 1.86 3.24 3.79
N ASP A 19 2.49 2.07 3.56
CA ASP A 19 3.26 1.84 2.33
C ASP A 19 2.31 1.79 1.13
N ILE A 20 1.17 1.11 1.28
CA ILE A 20 0.12 0.99 0.27
C ILE A 20 -0.41 2.38 -0.07
N LEU A 21 -0.80 3.16 0.94
CA LEU A 21 -1.35 4.49 0.75
C LEU A 21 -0.37 5.43 0.04
N LYS A 22 0.93 5.36 0.35
CA LYS A 22 1.96 6.13 -0.36
C LYS A 22 2.05 5.76 -1.84
N ALA A 23 2.01 4.47 -2.18
CA ALA A 23 2.04 4.04 -3.57
C ALA A 23 0.78 4.48 -4.33
N LEU A 24 -0.40 4.35 -3.72
CA LEU A 24 -1.66 4.83 -4.30
C LEU A 24 -1.63 6.35 -4.50
N ALA A 25 -1.17 7.11 -3.50
CA ALA A 25 -1.00 8.57 -3.60
C ALA A 25 0.00 8.99 -4.69
N LEU A 26 1.00 8.16 -5.00
CA LEU A 26 1.94 8.36 -6.11
C LEU A 26 1.36 7.96 -7.48
N GLY A 27 0.15 7.40 -7.52
CA GLY A 27 -0.57 7.05 -8.74
C GLY A 27 -0.54 5.57 -9.12
N ALA A 28 -0.13 4.67 -8.21
CA ALA A 28 -0.33 3.23 -8.45
C ALA A 28 -1.82 2.88 -8.41
N ARG A 29 -2.26 2.00 -9.32
CA ARG A 29 -3.62 1.46 -9.35
C ARG A 29 -3.81 0.33 -8.34
N ALA A 30 -2.76 -0.44 -8.09
CA ALA A 30 -2.76 -1.53 -7.13
C ALA A 30 -1.34 -1.82 -6.63
N VAL A 31 -1.26 -2.46 -5.47
CA VAL A 31 -0.01 -2.99 -4.92
C VAL A 31 -0.12 -4.48 -4.68
N PHE A 32 0.98 -5.21 -4.85
CA PHE A 32 1.06 -6.64 -4.51
C PHE A 32 1.91 -6.86 -3.27
N ILE A 33 1.62 -7.96 -2.57
CA ILE A 33 2.25 -8.32 -1.31
C ILE A 33 2.57 -9.81 -1.34
N GLY A 34 3.85 -10.16 -1.50
CA GLY A 34 4.30 -11.54 -1.53
C GLY A 34 4.67 -12.08 -0.14
N ARG A 35 5.90 -11.79 0.30
CA ARG A 35 6.53 -12.39 1.50
C ARG A 35 5.64 -12.42 2.75
N PRO A 36 4.92 -11.34 3.14
CA PRO A 36 4.04 -11.38 4.31
C PRO A 36 2.98 -12.49 4.26
N PHE A 37 2.30 -12.67 3.12
CA PHE A 37 1.29 -13.72 2.98
C PHE A 37 1.92 -15.11 2.91
N ASN A 38 3.10 -15.26 2.29
CA ASN A 38 3.83 -16.53 2.30
C ASN A 38 4.22 -16.94 3.73
N TYR A 39 4.66 -15.99 4.56
CA TYR A 39 5.01 -16.27 5.95
C TYR A 39 3.76 -16.63 6.77
N ALA A 40 2.67 -15.91 6.58
CA ALA A 40 1.40 -16.22 7.24
C ALA A 40 0.88 -17.61 6.86
N ALA A 41 0.99 -17.98 5.57
CA ALA A 41 0.66 -19.30 5.09
C ALA A 41 1.56 -20.39 5.68
N ALA A 42 2.87 -20.14 5.80
CA ALA A 42 3.80 -21.10 6.39
C ALA A 42 3.51 -21.36 7.88
N VAL A 43 3.07 -20.34 8.62
CA VAL A 43 2.80 -20.44 10.07
C VAL A 43 1.44 -21.09 10.37
N ALA A 44 0.39 -20.70 9.64
CA ALA A 44 -0.99 -21.11 9.99
C ALA A 44 -1.88 -21.36 8.77
N GLY A 45 -1.30 -21.66 7.60
CA GLY A 45 -2.03 -21.94 6.37
C GLY A 45 -3.00 -20.82 6.00
N GLN A 46 -4.18 -21.21 5.52
CA GLN A 46 -5.25 -20.27 5.15
C GLN A 46 -5.66 -19.35 6.30
N ALA A 47 -5.74 -19.86 7.54
CA ALA A 47 -6.13 -19.05 8.70
C ALA A 47 -5.12 -17.91 8.95
N GLY A 48 -3.84 -18.21 8.79
CA GLY A 48 -2.77 -17.21 8.86
C GLY A 48 -2.90 -16.14 7.77
N VAL A 49 -3.10 -16.55 6.51
CA VAL A 49 -3.29 -15.61 5.40
C VAL A 49 -4.50 -14.70 5.63
N LEU A 50 -5.65 -15.26 6.05
CA LEU A 50 -6.85 -14.47 6.35
C LEU A 50 -6.63 -13.49 7.51
N HIS A 51 -5.86 -13.89 8.54
CA HIS A 51 -5.49 -12.99 9.61
C HIS A 51 -4.60 -11.84 9.12
N ALA A 52 -3.60 -12.14 8.29
CA ALA A 52 -2.72 -11.12 7.69
C ALA A 52 -3.48 -10.15 6.78
N VAL A 53 -4.43 -10.65 5.98
CA VAL A 53 -5.30 -9.80 5.14
C VAL A 53 -6.12 -8.85 6.01
N ARG A 54 -6.73 -9.35 7.10
CA ARG A 54 -7.49 -8.50 8.03
C ARG A 54 -6.60 -7.45 8.69
N LEU A 55 -5.44 -7.84 9.21
CA LEU A 55 -4.51 -6.92 9.87
C LEU A 55 -4.11 -5.77 8.94
N LEU A 56 -3.77 -6.09 7.70
CA LEU A 56 -3.37 -5.10 6.72
C LEU A 56 -4.54 -4.19 6.31
N ARG A 57 -5.74 -4.75 6.13
CA ARG A 57 -6.95 -3.97 5.86
C ARG A 57 -7.26 -3.01 7.00
N ASP A 58 -7.23 -3.48 8.24
CA ASP A 58 -7.50 -2.65 9.42
C ASP A 58 -6.46 -1.52 9.55
N GLU A 59 -5.21 -1.76 9.15
CA GLU A 59 -4.17 -0.72 9.10
C GLU A 59 -4.45 0.30 7.99
N VAL A 60 -4.84 -0.13 6.78
CA VAL A 60 -5.25 0.77 5.69
C VAL A 60 -6.44 1.64 6.11
N ASP A 61 -7.49 1.04 6.69
CA ASP A 61 -8.69 1.76 7.13
C ASP A 61 -8.36 2.78 8.23
N ARG A 62 -7.48 2.40 9.18
CA ARG A 62 -7.02 3.30 10.25
C ARG A 62 -6.18 4.46 9.70
N ASP A 63 -5.26 4.18 8.78
CA ASP A 63 -4.40 5.19 8.18
C ASP A 63 -5.21 6.17 7.31
N MET A 64 -6.20 5.67 6.56
CA MET A 64 -7.15 6.53 5.83
C MET A 64 -7.94 7.44 6.76
N ALA A 65 -8.44 6.92 7.89
CA ALA A 65 -9.14 7.72 8.89
C ALA A 65 -8.25 8.82 9.47
N MET A 66 -6.97 8.53 9.75
CA MET A 66 -5.99 9.53 10.23
C MET A 66 -5.66 10.60 9.19
N LEU A 67 -5.73 10.26 7.90
CA LEU A 67 -5.57 11.21 6.79
C LEU A 67 -6.84 12.00 6.47
N GLY A 68 -7.98 11.67 7.10
CA GLY A 68 -9.27 12.30 6.81
C GLY A 68 -9.83 11.95 5.44
N VAL A 69 -9.48 10.78 4.88
CA VAL A 69 -9.99 10.30 3.59
C VAL A 69 -10.92 9.12 3.78
N THR A 70 -11.97 9.06 2.96
CA THR A 70 -12.98 7.98 3.01
C THR A 70 -12.90 7.04 1.82
N HIS A 71 -12.19 7.44 0.77
CA HIS A 71 -11.94 6.63 -0.43
C HIS A 71 -10.49 6.78 -0.90
N VAL A 72 -9.95 5.69 -1.46
CA VAL A 72 -8.55 5.64 -1.93
C VAL A 72 -8.28 6.55 -3.14
N ASP A 73 -9.31 6.97 -3.86
CA ASP A 73 -9.21 7.90 -5.00
C ASP A 73 -8.99 9.36 -4.56
N GLN A 74 -9.19 9.68 -3.28
CA GLN A 74 -8.87 10.98 -2.68
C GLN A 74 -7.37 11.12 -2.40
N LEU A 75 -6.64 10.00 -2.34
CA LEU A 75 -5.19 9.99 -2.11
C LEU A 75 -4.48 10.65 -3.28
N ASN A 76 -3.58 11.58 -2.96
CA ASN A 76 -2.83 12.30 -3.98
C ASN A 76 -1.46 12.76 -3.44
N PRO A 77 -0.53 13.19 -4.32
CA PRO A 77 0.83 13.52 -3.90
C PRO A 77 0.95 14.67 -2.89
N THR A 78 -0.07 15.52 -2.72
CA THR A 78 -0.04 16.62 -1.72
C THR A 78 -0.08 16.11 -0.28
N MET A 79 -0.48 14.85 -0.07
CA MET A 79 -0.48 14.16 1.22
C MET A 79 0.89 13.55 1.57
N LEU A 80 1.90 13.72 0.70
CA LEU A 80 3.23 13.14 0.87
C LEU A 80 4.27 14.22 1.14
N ILE A 81 5.19 13.91 2.05
CA ILE A 81 6.43 14.67 2.21
C ILE A 81 7.54 13.88 1.52
N LEU A 82 8.02 14.39 0.40
CA LEU A 82 9.12 13.79 -0.35
C LEU A 82 10.45 14.16 0.30
N ARG A 83 11.24 13.14 0.66
CA ARG A 83 12.61 13.35 1.14
C ARG A 83 13.49 13.78 -0.03
N GLN A 84 14.01 15.00 0.02
CA GLN A 84 15.00 15.46 -0.96
C GLN A 84 16.26 14.58 -0.87
N GLY A 85 16.72 14.07 -2.03
CA GLY A 85 17.95 13.27 -2.15
C GLY A 85 17.78 11.80 -2.59
N GLN A 86 16.56 11.30 -2.84
CA GLN A 86 16.34 9.92 -3.34
C GLN A 86 15.79 9.82 -4.77
N LEU A 87 15.50 10.94 -5.43
CA LEU A 87 14.99 11.01 -6.81
C LEU A 87 16.06 11.44 -7.83
N SER A 88 17.32 11.59 -7.40
CA SER A 88 18.46 11.88 -8.27
C SER A 88 19.20 10.60 -8.64
N ARG A 89 18.54 9.73 -9.41
CA ARG A 89 19.17 8.72 -10.28
C ARG A 89 18.27 8.42 -11.46
#